data_AF-A0A1H6V7L7-F1
#
_entry.id   AF-A0A1H6V7L7-F1
#
_cell.length_a   1.000
_cell.length_b   1.000
_cell.length_c   1.000
_cell.angle_alpha   90.00
_cell.angle_beta   90.00
_cell.angle_gamma   90.00
#
_symmetry.space_group_name_H-M   'P 1'
#
loop_
_entity.id
_entity.type
_entity.pdbx_description
1 polymer ?
#
loop_
_entity_poly.entity_id
_entity_poly.type
_entity_poly.pdbx_seq_one_letter_code
_entity_poly.pdbx_strand_id
1 'polypeptide(L)'
;MKDIITLLQHKKQEVITELKQGNTSQQGLISQLDKAISWLNTVEEHQLDTAKHYDIHQLPDTSHGMSFFHLMIDCESSDPNDWVEYTPNNKAIEMCMGDLVIVKK
;
A
#
# COMPACT_ATOMS: atom_id res chain seq x y z
N MET A 1 -8.46 -14.39 5.52
CA MET A 1 -7.10 -14.06 5.04
C MET A 1 -6.00 -14.85 5.72
N LYS A 2 -6.05 -14.99 7.05
CA LYS A 2 -5.07 -15.78 7.84
C LYS A 2 -4.78 -17.17 7.26
N ASP A 3 -5.81 -17.93 6.90
CA ASP A 3 -5.62 -19.27 6.32
C ASP A 3 -4.80 -19.26 5.02
N ILE A 4 -5.00 -18.24 4.17
CA ILE A 4 -4.26 -18.06 2.92
C ILE A 4 -2.81 -17.63 3.23
N ILE A 5 -2.60 -16.72 4.18
CA ILE A 5 -1.27 -16.29 4.60
C ILE A 5 -0.48 -17.49 5.14
N THR A 6 -1.09 -18.32 6.00
CA THR A 6 -0.48 -19.56 6.51
C THR A 6 -0.14 -20.53 5.39
N LEU A 7 -1.03 -20.71 4.42
CA LEU A 7 -0.76 -21.54 3.24
C LEU A 7 0.45 -21.05 2.44
N LEU A 8 0.55 -19.74 2.18
CA LEU A 8 1.67 -19.15 1.45
C LEU A 8 2.99 -19.25 2.24
N GLN A 9 2.95 -19.10 3.58
CA GLN A 9 4.11 -19.30 4.45
C GLN A 9 4.61 -20.74 4.41
N HIS A 10 3.70 -21.72 4.44
CA HIS A 10 4.06 -23.13 4.28
C HIS A 10 4.73 -23.36 2.91
N LYS A 11 4.14 -22.82 1.84
CA LYS A 11 4.70 -22.96 0.50
C LYS A 11 6.10 -22.33 0.38
N LYS A 12 6.32 -21.18 1.01
CA LYS A 12 7.64 -20.55 1.08
C LYS A 12 8.67 -21.48 1.74
N GLN A 13 8.28 -22.15 2.82
CA GLN A 13 9.16 -23.07 3.55
C GLN A 13 9.52 -24.32 2.73
N GLU A 14 8.59 -24.85 1.93
CA GLU A 14 8.87 -25.93 0.98
C GLU A 14 9.93 -25.50 -0.04
N VAL A 15 9.75 -24.34 -0.68
CA VAL A 15 10.67 -23.82 -1.71
C VAL A 15 12.07 -23.58 -1.11
N ILE A 16 12.15 -23.02 0.11
CA ILE A 16 13.43 -22.87 0.83
C ILE A 16 14.11 -24.22 1.06
N THR A 17 13.34 -25.26 1.36
CA THR A 17 13.87 -26.60 1.61
C THR A 17 14.41 -27.23 0.32
N GLU A 18 13.69 -27.10 -0.79
CA GLU A 18 14.15 -27.52 -2.12
C GLU A 18 15.42 -26.79 -2.55
N LEU A 19 15.51 -25.48 -2.30
CA LEU A 19 16.71 -24.69 -2.58
C LEU A 19 17.92 -25.16 -1.78
N LYS A 20 17.73 -25.48 -0.49
CA LYS A 20 18.80 -26.06 0.36
C LYS A 20 19.26 -27.43 -0.14
N GLN A 21 18.39 -28.17 -0.82
CA GLN A 21 18.72 -29.46 -1.46
C GLN A 21 19.38 -29.29 -2.85
N GLY A 22 19.60 -28.05 -3.30
CA GLY A 22 20.27 -27.72 -4.56
C GLY A 22 19.33 -27.54 -5.75
N ASN A 23 18.01 -27.61 -5.57
CA ASN A 23 17.04 -27.33 -6.63
C ASN A 23 16.75 -25.82 -6.70
N THR A 24 17.35 -25.14 -7.68
CA THR A 24 17.25 -23.69 -7.87
C THR A 24 16.14 -23.24 -8.80
N SER A 25 15.36 -24.17 -9.35
CA SER A 25 14.32 -23.88 -10.36
C SER A 25 13.27 -22.86 -9.92
N GLN A 26 13.00 -22.76 -8.61
CA GLN A 26 11.96 -21.90 -8.05
C GLN A 26 12.50 -20.74 -7.19
N GLN A 27 13.77 -20.35 -7.33
CA GLN A 27 14.36 -19.29 -6.49
C GLN A 27 13.58 -17.96 -6.56
N GLY A 28 13.07 -17.60 -7.74
CA GLY A 28 12.25 -16.38 -7.92
C GLY A 28 10.89 -16.42 -7.21
N LEU A 29 10.38 -17.61 -6.89
CA LEU A 29 9.08 -17.78 -6.24
C LEU A 29 9.08 -17.25 -4.81
N ILE A 30 10.22 -17.29 -4.10
CA ILE A 30 10.31 -16.75 -2.74
C ILE A 30 9.95 -15.26 -2.71
N SER A 31 10.52 -14.47 -3.62
CA SER A 31 10.25 -13.03 -3.68
C SER A 31 8.77 -12.75 -4.00
N GLN A 32 8.15 -13.56 -4.86
CA GLN A 32 6.73 -13.43 -5.16
C GLN A 32 5.84 -13.80 -3.97
N LEU A 33 6.18 -14.87 -3.24
CA LEU A 33 5.48 -15.27 -2.02
C LEU A 33 5.61 -14.21 -0.92
N ASP A 34 6.80 -13.65 -0.73
CA ASP A 34 7.04 -12.56 0.22
C ASP A 34 6.21 -11.31 -0.12
N LYS A 35 6.18 -10.95 -1.41
CA LYS A 35 5.35 -9.86 -1.89
C LYS A 35 3.87 -10.14 -1.60
N ALA A 36 3.36 -11.32 -1.96
CA ALA A 36 1.96 -11.69 -1.74
C ALA A 36 1.57 -11.71 -0.26
N ILE A 37 2.40 -12.29 0.61
CA ILE A 37 2.19 -12.31 2.07
C ILE A 37 2.15 -10.88 2.61
N SER A 38 3.08 -10.02 2.19
CA SER A 38 3.11 -8.61 2.61
C SER A 38 1.80 -7.89 2.24
N TRP A 39 1.34 -8.02 0.99
CA TRP A 39 0.06 -7.42 0.55
C TRP A 39 -1.13 -7.92 1.36
N LEU A 40 -1.24 -9.24 1.59
CA LEU A 40 -2.35 -9.79 2.38
C LEU A 40 -2.33 -9.30 3.83
N ASN A 41 -1.15 -9.16 4.44
CA ASN A 41 -1.04 -8.58 5.77
C ASN A 41 -1.48 -7.11 5.77
N THR A 42 -1.07 -6.30 4.79
CA THR A 42 -1.51 -4.90 4.65
C THR A 42 -3.03 -4.80 4.51
N VAL A 43 -3.63 -5.68 3.72
CA VAL A 43 -5.10 -5.73 3.57
C VAL A 43 -5.77 -6.07 4.90
N GLU A 44 -5.27 -7.04 5.65
CA GLU A 44 -5.84 -7.41 6.96
C GLU A 44 -5.64 -6.30 8.02
N GLU A 45 -4.44 -5.75 8.13
CA GLU A 45 -4.08 -4.71 9.11
C GLU A 45 -4.93 -3.45 8.96
N HIS A 46 -5.15 -3.01 7.72
CA HIS A 46 -5.94 -1.83 7.40
C HIS A 46 -7.42 -2.15 7.10
N GLN A 47 -7.86 -3.40 7.31
CA GLN A 47 -9.21 -3.88 7.03
C GLN A 47 -9.69 -3.51 5.63
N LEU A 48 -8.80 -3.63 4.65
CA LEU A 48 -9.06 -3.23 3.26
C LEU A 48 -9.96 -4.24 2.53
N ASP A 49 -10.26 -5.38 3.12
CA ASP A 49 -11.21 -6.37 2.59
C ASP A 49 -12.67 -6.10 3.00
N THR A 50 -12.89 -5.20 3.96
CA THR A 50 -14.23 -4.93 4.50
C THR A 50 -15.02 -3.87 3.73
N ALA A 51 -14.35 -3.11 2.84
CA ALA A 51 -15.03 -2.13 2.01
C ALA A 51 -15.79 -2.82 0.87
N LYS A 52 -16.98 -2.33 0.55
CA LYS A 52 -17.68 -2.78 -0.65
C LYS A 52 -17.06 -2.22 -1.91
N HIS A 53 -16.49 -1.02 -1.80
CA HIS A 53 -15.96 -0.25 -2.92
C HIS A 53 -14.80 0.66 -2.46
N TYR A 54 -13.89 0.92 -3.39
CA TYR A 54 -12.80 1.87 -3.23
C TYR A 54 -12.87 2.92 -4.33
N ASP A 55 -12.85 4.18 -3.93
CA ASP A 55 -12.54 5.25 -4.87
C ASP A 55 -11.03 5.39 -4.95
N ILE A 56 -10.50 5.21 -6.16
CA ILE A 56 -9.08 5.33 -6.45
C ILE A 56 -8.90 6.60 -7.27
N HIS A 57 -8.25 7.59 -6.67
CA HIS A 57 -7.94 8.86 -7.31
C HIS A 57 -6.46 8.92 -7.64
N GLN A 58 -6.15 9.03 -8.92
CA GLN A 58 -4.80 9.31 -9.38
C GLN A 58 -4.57 10.82 -9.38
N LEU A 59 -3.45 11.26 -8.82
CA LEU A 59 -3.10 12.68 -8.85
C LEU A 59 -2.77 13.12 -10.28
N PRO A 60 -3.30 14.28 -10.72
CA PRO A 60 -3.13 14.72 -12.10
C PRO A 60 -1.68 15.06 -12.41
N ASP A 61 -1.32 14.90 -13.68
CA ASP A 61 -0.02 15.35 -14.19
C ASP A 61 0.05 16.87 -14.12
N THR A 62 0.95 17.38 -13.28
CA THR A 62 1.36 18.76 -13.31
C THR A 62 2.37 18.92 -14.44
N SER A 63 1.86 19.15 -15.64
CA SER A 63 2.61 19.35 -16.90
C SER A 63 3.77 20.38 -16.84
N HIS A 64 3.97 21.07 -15.72
CA HIS A 64 4.99 22.08 -15.49
C HIS A 64 5.63 21.92 -14.09
N GLY A 65 6.79 21.25 -14.01
CA GLY A 65 7.71 21.29 -12.86
C GLY A 65 7.31 20.47 -11.62
N MET A 66 8.27 20.32 -10.69
CA MET A 66 8.23 19.57 -9.41
C MET A 66 7.14 20.09 -8.45
N SER A 67 5.88 19.93 -8.83
CA SER A 67 4.73 20.34 -8.02
C SER A 67 4.32 19.18 -7.12
N PHE A 68 4.21 19.46 -5.83
CA PHE A 68 3.71 18.52 -4.84
C PHE A 68 2.28 18.89 -4.45
N PHE A 69 1.47 17.88 -4.17
CA PHE A 69 0.13 18.05 -3.60
C PHE A 69 0.23 17.93 -2.08
N HIS A 70 -0.33 18.91 -1.38
CA HIS A 70 -0.51 18.86 0.07
C HIS A 70 -1.87 18.25 0.40
N LEU A 71 -1.89 17.33 1.37
CA LEU A 71 -3.13 16.84 1.97
C LEU A 71 -3.54 17.79 3.09
N MET A 72 -4.70 18.42 2.96
CA MET A 72 -5.22 19.39 3.91
C MET A 72 -6.47 18.83 4.61
N ILE A 73 -6.57 19.06 5.91
CA ILE A 73 -7.80 18.86 6.70
C ILE A 73 -8.56 20.18 6.64
N ASP A 74 -9.79 20.14 6.12
CA ASP A 74 -10.62 21.32 5.90
C ASP A 74 -11.13 21.97 7.20
N CYS A 75 -11.04 21.25 8.32
CA CYS A 75 -11.49 21.70 9.64
C CYS A 75 -12.94 22.21 9.64
N GLU A 76 -13.79 21.62 8.79
CA GLU A 76 -15.19 22.02 8.58
C GLU A 76 -15.36 23.48 8.10
N SER A 77 -14.31 24.08 7.54
CA SER A 77 -14.32 25.45 6.99
C SER A 77 -14.15 25.44 5.47
N SER A 78 -14.85 26.35 4.80
CA SER A 78 -14.62 26.63 3.38
C SER A 78 -13.48 27.62 3.15
N ASP A 79 -12.94 28.26 4.19
CA ASP A 79 -11.80 29.18 4.09
C ASP A 79 -10.49 28.38 4.18
N PRO A 80 -9.65 28.37 3.12
CA PRO A 80 -8.38 27.66 3.14
C PRO A 80 -7.40 28.11 4.22
N ASN A 81 -7.57 29.31 4.80
CA ASN A 81 -6.73 29.78 5.90
C ASN A 81 -7.00 29.03 7.21
N ASP A 82 -8.17 28.41 7.36
CA ASP A 82 -8.52 27.61 8.53
C ASP A 82 -8.04 26.15 8.40
N TRP A 83 -7.56 25.76 7.22
CA TRP A 83 -7.16 24.39 6.94
C TRP A 83 -5.81 24.07 7.56
N VAL A 84 -5.67 22.83 8.05
CA VAL A 84 -4.43 22.34 8.65
C VAL A 84 -3.85 21.23 7.80
N GLU A 85 -2.55 21.26 7.58
CA GLU A 85 -1.87 20.20 6.83
C GLU A 85 -1.92 18.86 7.57
N TYR A 86 -2.29 17.80 6.85
CA TYR A 86 -2.31 16.45 7.38
C TYR A 86 -0.88 15.93 7.56
N THR A 87 -0.48 15.79 8.83
CA THR A 87 0.91 15.45 9.21
C THR A 87 0.98 14.20 10.10
N PRO A 88 0.68 13.00 9.57
CA PRO A 88 0.80 11.78 10.34
C PRO A 88 2.26 11.60 10.82
N ASN A 89 2.44 11.35 12.10
CA ASN A 89 3.76 11.27 12.75
C ASN A 89 4.59 12.57 12.64
N ASN A 90 3.93 13.73 12.70
CA ASN A 90 4.55 15.06 12.65
C ASN A 90 5.32 15.32 11.34
N LYS A 91 4.91 14.69 10.24
CA LYS A 91 5.48 14.91 8.91
C LYS A 91 4.38 14.98 7.87
N ALA A 92 4.46 15.98 6.99
CA ALA A 92 3.59 16.07 5.83
C ALA A 92 3.81 14.87 4.92
N ILE A 93 2.73 14.40 4.29
CA ILE A 93 2.84 13.44 3.20
C ILE A 93 3.10 14.24 1.92
N GLU A 94 4.31 14.13 1.38
CA GLU A 94 4.63 14.65 0.06
C GLU A 94 3.99 13.75 -1.00
N MET A 95 2.98 14.26 -1.71
CA MET A 95 2.37 13.54 -2.83
C MET A 95 2.76 14.15 -4.17
N CYS A 96 3.06 13.32 -5.15
CA CYS A 96 3.53 13.68 -6.48
C CYS A 96 2.61 13.14 -7.58
N MET A 97 2.88 13.58 -8.82
CA MET A 97 2.31 12.96 -10.01
C MET A 97 2.49 11.44 -9.98
N GLY A 98 1.40 10.72 -10.21
CA GLY A 98 1.38 9.26 -10.26
C GLY A 98 1.03 8.59 -8.92
N ASP A 99 1.06 9.32 -7.81
CA ASP A 99 0.58 8.80 -6.53
C ASP A 99 -0.94 8.60 -6.56
N LEU A 100 -1.41 7.70 -5.68
CA LEU A 100 -2.80 7.28 -5.58
C LEU A 100 -3.34 7.59 -4.19
N VAL A 101 -4.54 8.17 -4.15
CA VAL A 101 -5.35 8.25 -2.94
C VAL A 101 -6.41 7.17 -3.02
N ILE A 102 -6.41 6.26 -2.05
CA ILE A 102 -7.39 5.19 -1.92
C ILE A 102 -8.36 5.56 -0.80
N VAL A 103 -9.62 5.78 -1.17
CA VAL A 103 -10.67 6.13 -0.21
C VAL A 103 -11.62 4.95 -0.06
N LYS A 104 -11.76 4.50 1.18
CA LYS A 104 -12.71 3.46 1.57
C LYS A 104 -14.13 4.06 1.64
N LYS A 105 -15.11 3.44 0.97
CA LYS A 105 -16.53 3.83 0.99
C LYS A 105 -17.42 2.76 1.63
#